data_AF-A0A923LK97-F1
#
_entry.id   AF-A0A923LK97-F1
#
_cell.length_a   1.000
_cell.length_b   1.000
_cell.length_c   1.000
_cell.angle_alpha   90.00
_cell.angle_beta   90.00
_cell.angle_gamma   90.00
#
_symmetry.space_group_name_H-M   'P 1'
#
loop_
_entity.id
_entity.type
_entity.pdbx_description
1 polymer ?
#
loop_
_entity_poly.entity_id
_entity_poly.type
_entity_poly.pdbx_seq_one_letter_code
_entity_poly.pdbx_strand_id
1 'polypeptide(L)'
;MEKEKNRKTPSWQYSIIVFAVIVLFIALGYALFKIDFAILLFVSWLLAGVFAMPLGFKFREIEDFAYESAKKCIPSSAIILAVGIMIAAFMAAGTIPSILVGGMEIITPKFFLPFTFLFCCVISVATGTSWGTAGTVGVAMIGIGTALGINPAFTSGAIISGAYFGDKMSPLSDTTILASTLTETDIFVHIKAMLWTTIPAAVLCVIVYGVMGIVTANDNYDRAAADAFVESLQGLYHINFLPVIPLIVVIVMILMRKSTVVSLLVGALLAAAIAVVYQGVSISELGTFLTSGYVANTEDTMVTSILNRGGLTSMLKLLSIFISALGLGGILTGTGILQPIFDMLVRRIKTGKGVLLSAYVTTWLGITLVPTYNFPFVMDATLFNPLLKRYNLKSENLSRIMEDVGTLGGTLMPWSTGPVFVAGVLGVSAGPMCQYNFLAMFVPVISLIYILTGFGLKKIDPSRDFSAIECKAEE
;
A
#
# COMPACT_ATOMS: atom_id res chain seq x y z
N MET A 1 -17.04 3.63 -33.40
CA MET A 1 -16.98 5.09 -33.64
C MET A 1 -18.35 5.78 -33.72
N GLU A 2 -19.49 5.08 -33.86
CA GLU A 2 -20.83 5.73 -33.78
C GLU A 2 -21.41 5.87 -32.35
N LYS A 3 -20.90 5.12 -31.35
CA LYS A 3 -21.39 5.16 -29.95
C LYS A 3 -20.96 6.37 -29.12
N GLU A 4 -19.95 7.14 -29.56
CA GLU A 4 -19.42 8.29 -28.81
C GLU A 4 -20.15 9.62 -29.09
N LYS A 5 -20.99 9.69 -30.13
CA LYS A 5 -21.46 10.96 -30.70
C LYS A 5 -22.47 11.76 -29.86
N ASN A 6 -22.96 11.24 -28.73
CA ASN A 6 -23.97 11.90 -27.87
C ASN A 6 -23.57 12.00 -26.38
N ARG A 7 -22.29 11.75 -26.03
CA ARG A 7 -21.85 11.82 -24.63
C ARG A 7 -21.66 13.28 -24.20
N LYS A 8 -22.25 13.66 -23.07
CA LYS A 8 -22.01 14.97 -22.48
C LYS A 8 -20.73 14.91 -21.66
N THR A 9 -19.80 15.82 -21.91
CA THR A 9 -18.67 16.01 -21.00
C THR A 9 -19.19 16.60 -19.69
N PRO A 10 -18.87 16.01 -18.52
CA PRO A 10 -19.30 16.56 -17.25
C PRO A 10 -18.71 17.97 -17.06
N SER A 11 -19.44 18.87 -16.39
CA SER A 11 -18.87 20.13 -15.96
C SER A 11 -18.09 19.95 -14.66
N TRP A 12 -17.15 20.84 -14.36
CA TRP A 12 -16.41 20.80 -13.09
C TRP A 12 -17.33 20.90 -11.86
N GLN A 13 -18.44 21.66 -11.95
CA GLN A 13 -19.43 21.73 -10.86
C GLN A 13 -20.12 20.38 -10.68
N TYR A 14 -20.49 19.74 -11.79
CA TYR A 14 -21.13 18.44 -11.76
C TYR A 14 -20.24 17.41 -11.07
N SER A 15 -18.97 17.33 -11.48
CA SER A 15 -17.99 16.42 -10.91
C SER A 15 -17.79 16.59 -9.40
N ILE A 16 -17.70 17.83 -8.91
CA ILE A 16 -17.57 18.12 -7.48
C ILE A 16 -18.82 17.68 -6.72
N ILE A 17 -20.02 17.93 -7.26
CA ILE A 17 -21.28 17.53 -6.63
C ILE A 17 -21.37 16.01 -6.52
N VAL A 18 -21.08 15.27 -7.61
CA VAL A 18 -21.10 13.80 -7.59
C VAL A 18 -20.16 13.27 -6.51
N PHE A 19 -18.94 13.79 -6.45
CA PHE A 19 -17.97 13.34 -5.46
C PHE A 19 -18.40 13.67 -4.03
N ALA A 20 -18.88 14.90 -3.78
CA ALA A 20 -19.38 15.31 -2.47
C ALA A 20 -20.54 14.42 -2.00
N VAL A 21 -21.47 14.06 -2.90
CA VAL A 21 -22.59 13.16 -2.59
C VAL A 21 -22.11 11.77 -2.20
N ILE A 22 -21.16 11.19 -2.94
CA ILE A 22 -20.61 9.86 -2.63
C ILE A 22 -19.89 9.87 -1.28
N VAL A 23 -19.05 10.88 -1.02
CA VAL A 23 -18.34 11.00 0.26
C VAL A 23 -19.31 11.20 1.42
N LEU A 24 -20.32 12.06 1.26
CA LEU A 24 -21.36 12.28 2.28
C LEU A 24 -22.16 11.01 2.54
N PHE A 25 -22.51 10.24 1.51
CA PHE A 25 -23.20 8.97 1.65
C PHE A 25 -22.39 7.97 2.50
N ILE A 26 -21.11 7.80 2.19
CA ILE A 26 -20.20 6.91 2.93
C ILE A 26 -20.02 7.42 4.37
N ALA A 27 -19.76 8.72 4.54
CA ALA A 27 -19.51 9.31 5.85
C ALA A 27 -20.73 9.22 6.78
N LEU A 28 -21.93 9.57 6.29
CA LEU A 28 -23.18 9.49 7.06
C LEU A 28 -23.58 8.04 7.34
N GLY A 29 -23.43 7.16 6.34
CA GLY A 29 -23.68 5.73 6.48
C GLY A 29 -22.84 5.09 7.58
N TYR A 30 -21.56 5.45 7.65
CA TYR A 30 -20.65 4.95 8.69
C TYR A 30 -20.90 5.63 10.05
N ALA A 31 -21.03 6.96 10.08
CA ALA A 31 -21.10 7.72 11.33
C ALA A 31 -22.42 7.50 12.09
N LEU A 32 -23.55 7.58 11.38
CA LEU A 32 -24.88 7.52 11.99
C LEU A 32 -25.39 6.09 12.14
N PHE A 33 -25.14 5.24 11.14
CA PHE A 33 -25.75 3.91 11.07
C PHE A 33 -24.77 2.77 11.34
N LYS A 34 -23.47 3.06 11.50
CA LYS A 34 -22.41 2.05 11.73
C LYS A 34 -22.39 0.94 10.66
N ILE A 35 -22.83 1.27 9.43
CA ILE A 35 -22.84 0.34 8.31
C ILE A 35 -21.41 0.01 7.92
N ASP A 36 -21.17 -1.26 7.57
CA ASP A 36 -19.85 -1.71 7.15
C ASP A 36 -19.37 -0.95 5.90
N PHE A 37 -18.11 -0.53 5.93
CA PHE A 37 -17.51 0.27 4.87
C PHE A 37 -17.52 -0.44 3.51
N ALA A 38 -17.41 -1.77 3.48
CA ALA A 38 -17.48 -2.55 2.25
C ALA A 38 -18.84 -2.38 1.55
N ILE A 39 -19.92 -2.38 2.32
CA ILE A 39 -21.29 -2.22 1.82
C ILE A 39 -21.48 -0.80 1.30
N LEU A 40 -21.03 0.21 2.04
CA LEU A 40 -21.15 1.61 1.64
C LEU A 40 -20.42 1.90 0.33
N LEU A 41 -19.22 1.34 0.15
CA LEU A 41 -18.48 1.45 -1.11
C LEU A 41 -19.19 0.74 -2.27
N PHE A 42 -19.72 -0.45 -2.04
CA PHE A 42 -20.39 -1.22 -3.09
C PHE A 42 -21.68 -0.54 -3.55
N VAL A 43 -22.49 -0.06 -2.61
CA VAL A 43 -23.74 0.66 -2.91
C VAL A 43 -23.45 2.00 -3.60
N SER A 44 -22.28 2.61 -3.35
CA SER A 44 -21.86 3.82 -4.05
C SER A 44 -21.70 3.63 -5.56
N TRP A 45 -21.60 2.39 -6.07
CA TRP A 45 -21.62 2.12 -7.52
C TRP A 45 -22.96 2.52 -8.14
N LEU A 46 -24.06 2.30 -7.45
CA LEU A 46 -25.39 2.72 -7.90
C LEU A 46 -25.49 4.25 -7.94
N LEU A 47 -24.97 4.93 -6.91
CA LEU A 47 -24.93 6.39 -6.88
C LEU A 47 -24.10 6.94 -8.04
N ALA A 48 -22.88 6.44 -8.22
CA ALA A 48 -22.02 6.84 -9.33
C ALA A 48 -22.67 6.53 -10.70
N GLY A 49 -23.35 5.40 -10.83
CA GLY A 49 -24.10 5.03 -12.02
C GLY A 49 -25.29 5.97 -12.30
N VAL A 50 -26.04 6.38 -11.28
CA VAL A 50 -27.15 7.35 -11.41
C VAL A 50 -26.65 8.70 -11.93
N PHE A 51 -25.47 9.15 -11.48
CA PHE A 51 -24.85 10.36 -12.02
C PHE A 51 -24.19 10.15 -13.40
N ALA A 52 -23.84 8.92 -13.76
CA ALA A 52 -23.33 8.65 -15.11
C ALA A 52 -24.44 8.64 -16.19
N MET A 53 -25.68 8.28 -15.83
CA MET A 53 -26.79 8.19 -16.79
C MET A 53 -27.10 9.53 -17.52
N PRO A 54 -27.21 10.70 -16.84
CA PRO A 54 -27.41 11.99 -17.51
C PRO A 54 -26.32 12.39 -18.50
N LEU A 55 -25.13 11.80 -18.39
CA LEU A 55 -24.00 12.02 -19.31
C LEU A 55 -24.12 11.19 -20.60
N GLY A 56 -25.12 10.30 -20.69
CA GLY A 56 -25.40 9.46 -21.86
C GLY A 56 -24.84 8.04 -21.78
N PHE A 57 -24.34 7.61 -20.62
CA PHE A 57 -23.86 6.23 -20.40
C PHE A 57 -25.02 5.27 -20.16
N LYS A 58 -24.95 4.09 -20.79
CA LYS A 58 -25.90 3.00 -20.53
C LYS A 58 -25.46 2.22 -19.29
N PHE A 59 -26.43 1.64 -18.57
CA PHE A 59 -26.15 0.86 -17.36
C PHE A 59 -25.09 -0.23 -17.57
N ARG A 60 -25.21 -1.01 -18.66
CA ARG A 60 -24.23 -2.06 -19.00
C ARG A 60 -22.81 -1.54 -19.22
N GLU A 61 -22.68 -0.34 -19.78
CA GLU A 61 -21.37 0.29 -19.96
C GLU A 61 -20.76 0.75 -18.62
N ILE A 62 -21.60 1.22 -17.70
CA ILE A 62 -21.18 1.59 -16.34
C ILE A 62 -20.71 0.34 -15.58
N GLU A 63 -21.42 -0.78 -15.70
CA GLU A 63 -21.01 -2.07 -15.15
C GLU A 63 -19.67 -2.54 -15.74
N ASP A 64 -19.51 -2.44 -17.08
CA ASP A 64 -18.27 -2.81 -17.75
C ASP A 64 -17.08 -2.00 -17.20
N PHE A 65 -17.25 -0.69 -16.93
CA PHE A 65 -16.21 0.11 -16.28
C PHE A 65 -15.87 -0.38 -14.86
N ALA A 66 -16.88 -0.76 -14.08
CA ALA A 66 -16.67 -1.31 -12.74
C ALA A 66 -15.91 -2.65 -12.81
N TYR A 67 -16.32 -3.55 -13.71
CA TYR A 67 -15.73 -4.88 -13.88
C TYR A 67 -14.30 -4.83 -14.42
N GLU A 68 -14.02 -4.01 -15.43
CA GLU A 68 -12.66 -3.84 -15.94
C GLU A 68 -11.71 -3.28 -14.87
N SER A 69 -12.20 -2.39 -14.00
CA SER A 69 -11.42 -1.91 -12.87
C SER A 69 -11.25 -2.98 -11.79
N ALA A 70 -12.31 -3.72 -11.46
CA ALA A 70 -12.25 -4.81 -10.49
C ALA A 70 -11.35 -5.97 -10.95
N LYS A 71 -11.27 -6.30 -12.25
CA LYS A 71 -10.35 -7.33 -12.76
C LYS A 71 -8.88 -7.04 -12.43
N LYS A 72 -8.50 -5.76 -12.39
CA LYS A 72 -7.14 -5.33 -12.01
C LYS A 72 -6.79 -5.67 -10.56
N CYS A 73 -7.79 -5.99 -9.74
CA CYS A 73 -7.62 -6.32 -8.32
C CYS A 73 -7.29 -7.81 -8.07
N ILE A 74 -7.43 -8.67 -9.07
CA ILE A 74 -7.26 -10.13 -8.93
C ILE A 74 -5.88 -10.51 -8.37
N PRO A 75 -4.75 -9.96 -8.86
CA PRO A 75 -3.43 -10.28 -8.31
C PRO A 75 -3.30 -9.92 -6.82
N SER A 76 -3.78 -8.73 -6.43
CA SER A 76 -3.80 -8.26 -5.04
C SER A 76 -4.64 -9.16 -4.14
N SER A 77 -5.81 -9.52 -4.64
CA SER A 77 -6.79 -10.36 -3.96
C SER A 77 -6.22 -11.74 -3.65
N ALA A 78 -5.53 -12.34 -4.62
CA ALA A 78 -4.85 -13.61 -4.44
C ALA A 78 -3.75 -13.54 -3.37
N ILE A 79 -3.03 -12.42 -3.26
CA ILE A 79 -2.03 -12.21 -2.20
C ILE A 79 -2.72 -12.14 -0.83
N ILE A 80 -3.79 -11.35 -0.67
CA ILE A 80 -4.50 -11.23 0.61
C ILE A 80 -4.96 -12.62 1.10
N LEU A 81 -5.58 -13.41 0.21
CA LEU A 81 -6.04 -14.76 0.55
C LEU A 81 -4.88 -15.70 0.88
N ALA A 82 -3.79 -15.66 0.10
CA ALA A 82 -2.60 -16.47 0.34
C ALA A 82 -1.93 -16.13 1.68
N VAL A 83 -1.89 -14.84 2.06
CA VAL A 83 -1.39 -14.41 3.38
C VAL A 83 -2.28 -14.97 4.49
N GLY A 84 -3.60 -14.88 4.37
CA GLY A 84 -4.52 -15.45 5.37
C GLY A 84 -4.23 -16.94 5.63
N ILE A 85 -4.14 -17.73 4.56
CA ILE A 85 -3.78 -19.16 4.62
C ILE A 85 -2.40 -19.34 5.24
N MET A 86 -1.40 -18.57 4.79
CA MET A 86 -0.02 -18.68 5.26
C MET A 86 0.11 -18.36 6.75
N ILE A 87 -0.57 -17.31 7.25
CA ILE A 87 -0.55 -16.96 8.68
C ILE A 87 -1.07 -18.12 9.51
N ALA A 88 -2.22 -18.69 9.13
CA ALA A 88 -2.78 -19.84 9.85
C ALA A 88 -1.83 -21.04 9.81
N ALA A 89 -1.22 -21.33 8.66
CA ALA A 89 -0.24 -22.41 8.52
C ALA A 89 1.00 -22.16 9.38
N PHE A 90 1.50 -20.92 9.42
CA PHE A 90 2.69 -20.53 10.18
C PHE A 90 2.46 -20.56 11.69
N MET A 91 1.25 -20.20 12.14
CA MET A 91 0.84 -20.38 13.53
C MET A 91 0.74 -21.86 13.88
N ALA A 92 0.11 -22.68 13.04
CA ALA A 92 0.01 -24.12 13.26
C ALA A 92 1.38 -24.84 13.26
N ALA A 93 2.31 -24.40 12.41
CA ALA A 93 3.65 -24.97 12.29
C ALA A 93 4.61 -24.57 13.42
N GLY A 94 4.26 -23.56 14.21
CA GLY A 94 5.18 -22.93 15.16
C GLY A 94 6.21 -22.01 14.49
N THR A 95 6.02 -21.62 13.22
CA THR A 95 6.92 -20.71 12.49
C THR A 95 6.95 -19.33 13.13
N ILE A 96 5.78 -18.70 13.28
CA ILE A 96 5.67 -17.40 13.94
C ILE A 96 6.12 -17.51 15.41
N PRO A 97 5.61 -18.48 16.21
CA PRO A 97 6.12 -18.71 17.58
C PRO A 97 7.64 -18.82 17.68
N SER A 98 8.30 -19.56 16.79
CA SER A 98 9.76 -19.74 16.82
C SER A 98 10.52 -18.44 16.53
N ILE A 99 10.00 -17.63 15.59
CA ILE A 99 10.56 -16.31 15.29
C ILE A 99 10.32 -15.33 16.44
N LEU A 100 9.19 -15.44 17.15
CA LEU A 100 8.89 -14.60 18.31
C LEU A 100 9.90 -14.85 19.42
N VAL A 101 10.11 -16.11 19.80
CA VAL A 101 11.06 -16.50 20.84
C VAL A 101 12.47 -16.02 20.46
N GLY A 102 12.95 -16.34 19.26
CA GLY A 102 14.29 -15.90 18.83
C GLY A 102 14.42 -14.37 18.66
N GLY A 103 13.35 -13.70 18.21
CA GLY A 103 13.33 -12.24 18.06
C GLY A 103 13.42 -11.51 19.39
N MET A 104 12.77 -12.02 20.43
CA MET A 104 12.81 -11.47 21.78
C MET A 104 14.19 -11.62 22.45
N GLU A 105 14.94 -12.68 22.13
CA GLU A 105 16.31 -12.87 22.64
C GLU A 105 17.32 -11.90 22.01
N ILE A 106 17.10 -11.54 20.73
CA ILE A 106 18.08 -10.78 19.94
C ILE A 106 17.77 -9.28 19.91
N ILE A 107 16.49 -8.89 19.90
CA ILE A 107 16.07 -7.50 19.62
C ILE A 107 15.69 -6.77 20.91
N THR A 108 16.45 -5.72 21.22
CA THR A 108 16.06 -4.79 22.30
C THR A 108 14.91 -3.88 21.83
N PRO A 109 13.85 -3.67 22.66
CA PRO A 109 12.71 -2.80 22.31
C PRO A 109 13.10 -1.42 21.77
N LYS A 110 14.17 -0.82 22.32
CA LYS A 110 14.69 0.49 21.92
C LYS A 110 15.06 0.59 20.43
N PHE A 111 15.54 -0.51 19.83
CA PHE A 111 15.99 -0.54 18.44
C PHE A 111 15.00 -1.23 17.50
N PHE A 112 13.89 -1.75 18.04
CA PHE A 112 12.96 -2.58 17.29
C PHE A 112 12.31 -1.82 16.11
N LEU A 113 11.78 -0.61 16.33
CA LEU A 113 11.12 0.17 15.27
C LEU A 113 12.07 0.58 14.12
N PRO A 114 13.26 1.17 14.37
CA PRO A 114 14.17 1.51 13.28
C PRO A 114 14.72 0.25 12.57
N PHE A 115 14.95 -0.84 13.31
CA PHE A 115 15.31 -2.13 12.70
C PHE A 115 14.20 -2.63 11.78
N THR A 116 12.95 -2.64 12.25
CA THR A 116 11.78 -3.07 11.47
C THR A 116 11.66 -2.28 10.16
N PHE A 117 11.77 -0.95 10.24
CA PHE A 117 11.77 -0.09 9.06
C PHE A 117 12.88 -0.47 8.06
N LEU A 118 14.13 -0.53 8.52
CA LEU A 118 15.28 -0.83 7.66
C LEU A 118 15.23 -2.25 7.07
N PHE A 119 14.78 -3.21 7.86
CA PHE A 119 14.63 -4.59 7.41
C PHE A 119 13.58 -4.69 6.30
N CYS A 120 12.42 -4.05 6.48
CA CYS A 120 11.41 -3.95 5.43
C CYS A 120 11.92 -3.19 4.18
N CYS A 121 12.74 -2.14 4.34
CA CYS A 121 13.39 -1.47 3.21
C CYS A 121 14.23 -2.44 2.39
N VAL A 122 15.15 -3.16 3.04
CA VAL A 122 16.09 -4.08 2.36
C VAL A 122 15.35 -5.18 1.62
N ILE A 123 14.41 -5.84 2.32
CA ILE A 123 13.61 -6.91 1.72
C ILE A 123 12.78 -6.37 0.57
N SER A 124 12.14 -5.21 0.72
CA SER A 124 11.29 -4.68 -0.34
C SER A 124 12.07 -4.15 -1.55
N VAL A 125 13.27 -3.59 -1.37
CA VAL A 125 14.15 -3.22 -2.50
C VAL A 125 14.52 -4.47 -3.30
N ALA A 126 14.94 -5.53 -2.61
CA ALA A 126 15.40 -6.75 -3.24
C ALA A 126 14.27 -7.51 -3.95
N THR A 127 13.06 -7.45 -3.39
CA THR A 127 11.88 -8.16 -3.92
C THR A 127 11.07 -7.34 -4.91
N GLY A 128 11.13 -6.01 -4.84
CA GLY A 128 10.32 -5.10 -5.64
C GLY A 128 8.83 -5.17 -5.34
N THR A 129 8.45 -5.58 -4.14
CA THR A 129 7.04 -5.64 -3.75
C THR A 129 6.85 -5.19 -2.30
N SER A 130 6.04 -4.14 -2.11
CA SER A 130 5.58 -3.69 -0.80
C SER A 130 4.67 -4.73 -0.15
N TRP A 131 3.76 -5.31 -0.93
CA TRP A 131 2.76 -6.27 -0.43
C TRP A 131 3.35 -7.61 -0.03
N GLY A 132 4.30 -8.13 -0.81
CA GLY A 132 5.03 -9.35 -0.42
C GLY A 132 5.83 -9.14 0.86
N THR A 133 6.45 -7.96 1.02
CA THR A 133 7.20 -7.62 2.23
C THR A 133 6.28 -7.52 3.46
N ALA A 134 5.18 -6.79 3.36
CA ALA A 134 4.20 -6.67 4.44
C ALA A 134 3.58 -8.04 4.79
N GLY A 135 3.26 -8.85 3.78
CA GLY A 135 2.70 -10.20 3.89
C GLY A 135 3.60 -11.24 4.54
N THR A 136 4.91 -11.01 4.60
CA THR A 136 5.89 -11.99 5.07
C THR A 136 6.62 -11.51 6.32
N VAL A 137 7.70 -10.75 6.14
CA VAL A 137 8.50 -10.20 7.24
C VAL A 137 7.69 -9.20 8.07
N GLY A 138 6.77 -8.45 7.46
CA GLY A 138 5.88 -7.53 8.17
C GLY A 138 5.01 -8.24 9.22
N VAL A 139 4.38 -9.37 8.86
CA VAL A 139 3.60 -10.18 9.80
C VAL A 139 4.45 -10.66 10.97
N ALA A 140 5.67 -11.14 10.69
CA ALA A 140 6.59 -11.57 11.73
C ALA A 140 6.97 -10.42 12.68
N MET A 141 7.26 -9.24 12.13
CA MET A 141 7.58 -8.05 12.93
C MET A 141 6.39 -7.58 13.78
N ILE A 142 5.14 -7.65 13.29
CA ILE A 142 3.97 -7.34 14.12
C ILE A 142 3.89 -8.25 15.34
N GLY A 143 4.13 -9.55 15.16
CA GLY A 143 4.17 -10.48 16.27
C GLY A 143 5.24 -10.09 17.29
N ILE A 144 6.48 -9.86 16.84
CA ILE A 144 7.61 -9.52 17.74
C ILE A 144 7.31 -8.21 18.47
N GLY A 145 6.86 -7.18 17.75
CA GLY A 145 6.54 -5.88 18.35
C GLY A 145 5.44 -6.00 19.41
N THR A 146 4.42 -6.83 19.17
CA THR A 146 3.34 -7.07 20.14
C THR A 146 3.87 -7.78 21.40
N ALA A 147 4.73 -8.79 21.23
CA ALA A 147 5.38 -9.49 22.34
C ALA A 147 6.35 -8.60 23.14
N LEU A 148 6.98 -7.61 22.49
CA LEU A 148 7.80 -6.59 23.14
C LEU A 148 6.98 -5.45 23.77
N GLY A 149 5.65 -5.52 23.77
CA GLY A 149 4.76 -4.48 24.33
C GLY A 149 4.71 -3.18 23.51
N ILE A 150 5.18 -3.20 22.27
CA ILE A 150 5.19 -2.04 21.38
C ILE A 150 3.83 -1.93 20.70
N ASN A 151 3.26 -0.71 20.69
CA ASN A 151 1.98 -0.45 20.07
C ASN A 151 1.96 -0.96 18.60
N PRO A 152 1.02 -1.85 18.23
CA PRO A 152 0.93 -2.39 16.86
C PRO A 152 0.80 -1.31 15.77
N ALA A 153 0.27 -0.13 16.09
CA ALA A 153 0.21 1.01 15.17
C ALA A 153 1.61 1.55 14.82
N PHE A 154 2.55 1.59 15.78
CA PHE A 154 3.92 2.04 15.53
C PHE A 154 4.67 1.03 14.67
N THR A 155 4.55 -0.25 15.03
CA THR A 155 5.17 -1.36 14.29
C THR A 155 4.64 -1.43 12.86
N SER A 156 3.31 -1.36 12.67
CA SER A 156 2.71 -1.34 11.34
C SER A 156 3.11 -0.11 10.53
N GLY A 157 3.25 1.07 11.16
CA GLY A 157 3.81 2.28 10.54
C GLY A 157 5.23 2.09 10.00
N ALA A 158 6.11 1.49 10.81
CA ALA A 158 7.48 1.15 10.42
C ALA A 158 7.52 0.14 9.27
N ILE A 159 6.67 -0.89 9.31
CA ILE A 159 6.54 -1.90 8.25
C ILE A 159 6.08 -1.25 6.95
N ILE A 160 4.98 -0.49 6.95
CA ILE A 160 4.45 0.11 5.72
C ILE A 160 5.43 1.14 5.15
N SER A 161 6.10 1.92 6.01
CA SER A 161 7.15 2.84 5.58
C SER A 161 8.28 2.10 4.88
N GLY A 162 8.80 1.01 5.47
CA GLY A 162 9.92 0.28 4.88
C GLY A 162 9.54 -0.52 3.64
N ALA A 163 8.35 -1.13 3.65
CA ALA A 163 7.82 -1.87 2.51
C ALA A 163 7.62 -0.94 1.31
N TYR A 164 7.06 0.25 1.49
CA TYR A 164 6.86 1.17 0.39
C TYR A 164 8.12 1.97 0.00
N PHE A 165 9.10 2.11 0.91
CA PHE A 165 10.44 2.56 0.53
C PHE A 165 11.03 1.63 -0.53
N GLY A 166 11.05 0.33 -0.26
CA GLY A 166 11.76 -0.59 -1.12
C GLY A 166 11.05 -0.85 -2.45
N ASP A 167 9.72 -0.91 -2.42
CA ASP A 167 8.86 -0.97 -3.59
C ASP A 167 9.19 0.17 -4.57
N LYS A 168 9.07 1.42 -4.10
CA LYS A 168 9.40 2.63 -4.86
C LYS A 168 10.84 2.67 -5.40
N MET A 169 11.78 2.05 -4.71
CA MET A 169 13.21 2.12 -5.07
C MET A 169 13.68 0.93 -5.90
N SER A 170 12.81 -0.04 -6.17
CA SER A 170 13.17 -1.27 -6.87
C SER A 170 12.90 -1.18 -8.38
N PRO A 171 13.85 -1.55 -9.26
CA PRO A 171 13.62 -1.63 -10.70
C PRO A 171 12.64 -2.75 -11.09
N LEU A 172 12.18 -3.56 -10.13
CA LEU A 172 11.25 -4.66 -10.34
C LEU A 172 9.81 -4.30 -9.97
N SER A 173 9.59 -3.16 -9.33
CA SER A 173 8.26 -2.78 -8.84
C SER A 173 7.35 -2.32 -9.97
N ASP A 174 6.09 -2.76 -9.88
CA ASP A 174 5.02 -2.38 -10.82
C ASP A 174 4.82 -0.87 -10.87
N THR A 175 4.84 -0.17 -9.72
CA THR A 175 4.65 1.29 -9.70
C THR A 175 5.82 1.99 -10.36
N THR A 176 7.04 1.51 -10.11
CA THR A 176 8.28 2.12 -10.61
C THR A 176 8.39 1.95 -12.12
N ILE A 177 8.08 0.74 -12.61
CA ILE A 177 8.00 0.45 -14.04
C ILE A 177 6.88 1.27 -14.69
N LEU A 178 5.71 1.35 -14.07
CA LEU A 178 4.58 2.10 -14.61
C LEU A 178 4.88 3.59 -14.71
N ALA A 179 5.43 4.20 -13.65
CA ALA A 179 5.77 5.62 -13.63
C ALA A 179 6.85 5.97 -14.65
N SER A 180 7.91 5.16 -14.74
CA SER A 180 8.97 5.37 -15.72
C SER A 180 8.47 5.19 -17.16
N THR A 181 7.63 4.17 -17.40
CA THR A 181 7.07 3.88 -18.73
C THR A 181 6.12 4.98 -19.20
N LEU A 182 5.18 5.41 -18.36
CA LEU A 182 4.20 6.43 -18.73
C LEU A 182 4.82 7.80 -19.00
N THR A 183 5.98 8.07 -18.41
CA THR A 183 6.71 9.33 -18.62
C THR A 183 7.84 9.21 -19.64
N GLU A 184 8.01 8.03 -20.25
CA GLU A 184 9.10 7.76 -21.19
C GLU A 184 10.49 8.04 -20.57
N THR A 185 10.64 7.74 -19.27
CA THR A 185 11.91 7.91 -18.54
C THR A 185 12.60 6.55 -18.42
N ASP A 186 13.92 6.51 -18.66
CA ASP A 186 14.71 5.33 -18.34
C ASP A 186 14.58 4.96 -16.86
N ILE A 187 14.39 3.68 -16.56
CA ILE A 187 14.09 3.21 -15.20
C ILE A 187 15.19 3.54 -14.20
N PHE A 188 16.47 3.49 -14.60
CA PHE A 188 17.58 3.82 -13.71
C PHE A 188 17.73 5.32 -13.53
N VAL A 189 17.41 6.12 -14.55
CA VAL A 189 17.31 7.59 -14.41
C VAL A 189 16.19 7.95 -13.42
N HIS A 190 15.04 7.31 -13.54
CA HIS A 190 13.90 7.48 -12.64
C HIS A 190 14.26 7.13 -11.18
N ILE A 191 14.85 5.96 -10.92
CA ILE A 191 15.30 5.55 -9.58
C ILE A 191 16.32 6.53 -9.00
N LYS A 192 17.30 6.96 -9.81
CA LYS A 192 18.28 7.97 -9.37
C LYS A 192 17.62 9.31 -9.03
N ALA A 193 16.58 9.71 -9.76
CA ALA A 193 15.83 10.93 -9.46
C ALA A 193 15.08 10.81 -8.13
N MET A 194 14.54 9.64 -7.80
CA MET A 194 13.85 9.39 -6.53
C MET A 194 14.78 9.35 -5.32
N LEU A 195 16.06 8.95 -5.47
CA LEU A 195 17.02 8.95 -4.35
C LEU A 195 17.09 10.30 -3.62
N TRP A 196 16.92 11.40 -4.37
CA TRP A 196 16.97 12.76 -3.84
C TRP A 196 15.86 13.07 -2.83
N THR A 197 14.69 12.45 -2.95
CA THR A 197 13.56 12.66 -2.03
C THR A 197 13.47 11.52 -1.01
N THR A 198 13.72 10.29 -1.45
CA THR A 198 13.55 9.07 -0.65
C THR A 198 14.63 8.87 0.40
N ILE A 199 15.91 9.11 0.10
CA ILE A 199 16.99 8.89 1.07
C ILE A 199 16.93 9.89 2.24
N PRO A 200 16.76 11.21 2.01
CA PRO A 200 16.61 12.14 3.12
C PRO A 200 15.39 11.82 4.00
N ALA A 201 14.26 11.43 3.39
CA ALA A 201 13.09 10.97 4.13
C ALA A 201 13.37 9.71 4.97
N ALA A 202 14.08 8.74 4.41
CA ALA A 202 14.43 7.51 5.14
C ALA A 202 15.35 7.78 6.34
N VAL A 203 16.29 8.73 6.22
CA VAL A 203 17.11 9.17 7.36
C VAL A 203 16.22 9.78 8.46
N LEU A 204 15.26 10.62 8.10
CA LEU A 204 14.28 11.15 9.05
C LEU A 204 13.43 10.05 9.68
N CYS A 205 13.01 9.03 8.91
CA CYS A 205 12.29 7.88 9.45
C CYS A 205 13.12 7.11 10.49
N VAL A 206 14.41 6.85 10.21
CA VAL A 206 15.30 6.17 11.17
C VAL A 206 15.40 6.96 12.47
N ILE A 207 15.53 8.29 12.38
CA ILE A 207 15.58 9.17 13.56
C ILE A 207 14.26 9.09 14.32
N VAL A 208 13.13 9.27 13.66
CA VAL A 208 11.81 9.31 14.31
C VAL A 208 11.46 7.96 14.93
N TYR A 209 11.64 6.85 14.21
CA TYR A 209 11.43 5.51 14.77
C TYR A 209 12.42 5.19 15.89
N GLY A 210 13.66 5.66 15.81
CA GLY A 210 14.64 5.53 16.89
C GLY A 210 14.24 6.28 18.15
N VAL A 211 13.81 7.53 18.01
CA VAL A 211 13.28 8.33 19.15
C VAL A 211 12.04 7.68 19.73
N MET A 212 11.08 7.27 18.89
CA MET A 212 9.89 6.55 19.36
C MET A 212 10.26 5.27 20.10
N GLY A 213 11.15 4.45 19.55
CA GLY A 213 11.62 3.22 20.18
C GLY A 213 12.25 3.48 21.56
N ILE A 214 13.06 4.52 21.71
CA ILE A 214 13.66 4.89 23.00
C ILE A 214 12.61 5.36 24.01
N VAL A 215 11.67 6.20 23.57
CA VAL A 215 10.61 6.76 24.44
C VAL A 215 9.67 5.66 24.90
N THR A 216 9.26 4.75 24.01
CA THR A 216 8.24 3.73 24.31
C THR A 216 8.84 2.45 24.91
N ALA A 217 10.16 2.30 24.94
CA ALA A 217 10.81 1.07 25.39
C ALA A 217 10.54 0.68 26.85
N ASN A 218 10.16 1.64 27.70
CA ASN A 218 9.92 1.42 29.13
C ASN A 218 8.45 1.52 29.54
N ASP A 219 7.56 1.96 28.65
CA ASP A 219 6.17 2.27 29.04
C ASP A 219 5.33 1.02 29.28
N ASN A 220 5.60 -0.09 28.57
CA ASN A 220 4.77 -1.31 28.60
C ASN A 220 5.56 -2.63 28.56
N TYR A 221 6.89 -2.61 28.59
CA TYR A 221 7.69 -3.83 28.54
C TYR A 221 7.90 -4.40 29.95
N ASP A 222 7.10 -5.42 30.30
CA ASP A 222 7.32 -6.24 31.49
C ASP A 222 8.14 -7.48 31.11
N ARG A 223 9.40 -7.51 31.54
CA ARG A 223 10.30 -8.64 31.27
C ARG A 223 9.80 -9.95 31.87
N ALA A 224 9.17 -9.92 33.05
CA ALA A 224 8.66 -11.13 33.68
C ALA A 224 7.46 -11.69 32.89
N ALA A 225 6.58 -10.82 32.39
CA ALA A 225 5.48 -11.22 31.51
C ALA A 225 6.00 -11.74 30.15
N ALA A 226 7.06 -11.13 29.61
CA ALA A 226 7.70 -11.57 28.38
C ALA A 226 8.36 -12.96 28.52
N ASP A 227 9.05 -13.21 29.64
CA ASP A 227 9.67 -14.51 29.93
C ASP A 227 8.59 -15.61 30.13
N ALA A 228 7.51 -15.29 30.87
CA ALA A 228 6.37 -16.20 31.04
C ALA A 228 5.66 -16.50 29.71
N PHE A 229 5.56 -15.51 28.82
CA PHE A 229 5.00 -15.69 27.48
C PHE A 229 5.85 -16.63 26.62
N VAL A 230 7.19 -16.49 26.68
CA VAL A 230 8.12 -17.40 25.99
C VAL A 230 7.97 -18.83 26.53
N GLU A 231 7.87 -19.00 27.85
CA GLU A 231 7.66 -20.30 28.49
C GLU A 231 6.34 -20.95 28.02
N SER A 232 5.24 -20.17 27.98
CA SER A 232 3.96 -20.62 27.42
C SER A 232 4.07 -21.07 25.97
N LEU A 233 4.81 -20.34 25.11
CA LEU A 233 5.03 -20.74 23.72
C LEU A 233 5.88 -22.02 23.61
N GLN A 234 6.90 -22.17 24.45
CA GLN A 234 7.73 -23.38 24.50
C GLN A 234 6.94 -24.60 25.01
N GLY A 235 5.92 -24.39 25.85
CA GLY A 235 4.99 -25.43 26.28
C GLY A 235 4.00 -25.86 25.18
N LEU A 236 3.59 -24.93 24.31
CA LEU A 236 2.63 -25.19 23.23
C LEU A 236 3.27 -25.73 21.94
N TYR A 237 4.54 -25.41 21.69
CA TYR A 237 5.21 -25.71 20.44
C TYR A 237 6.58 -26.33 20.65
N HIS A 238 6.96 -27.20 19.72
CA HIS A 238 8.37 -27.55 19.52
C HIS A 238 9.07 -26.38 18.82
N ILE A 239 9.62 -25.45 19.63
CA ILE A 239 10.36 -24.29 19.15
C ILE A 239 11.77 -24.72 18.74
N ASN A 240 12.11 -24.53 17.45
CA ASN A 240 13.43 -24.80 16.90
C ASN A 240 13.61 -24.07 15.56
N PHE A 241 14.74 -24.26 14.89
CA PHE A 241 14.99 -23.73 13.55
C PHE A 241 14.12 -24.38 12.47
N LEU A 242 13.70 -25.64 12.63
CA LEU A 242 12.92 -26.37 11.61
C LEU A 242 11.59 -25.64 11.26
N PRO A 243 10.75 -25.23 12.24
CA PRO A 243 9.59 -24.37 11.96
C PRO A 243 9.88 -23.05 11.25
N VAL A 244 11.11 -22.53 11.22
CA VAL A 244 11.46 -21.26 10.56
C VAL A 244 11.68 -21.43 9.05
N ILE A 245 11.96 -22.66 8.60
CA ILE A 245 12.24 -22.98 7.18
C ILE A 245 11.18 -22.45 6.21
N PRO A 246 9.85 -22.58 6.46
CA PRO A 246 8.84 -22.04 5.55
C PRO A 246 9.01 -20.56 5.26
N LEU A 247 9.27 -19.72 6.27
CA LEU A 247 9.51 -18.29 6.07
C LEU A 247 10.77 -18.05 5.24
N ILE A 248 11.86 -18.77 5.51
CA ILE A 248 13.10 -18.66 4.74
C ILE A 248 12.84 -18.99 3.27
N VAL A 249 12.09 -20.06 3.00
CA VAL A 249 11.72 -20.44 1.63
C VAL A 249 10.89 -19.35 0.96
N VAL A 250 9.90 -18.77 1.64
CA VAL A 250 9.13 -17.65 1.09
C VAL A 250 10.05 -16.49 0.73
N ILE A 251 10.91 -16.05 1.66
CA ILE A 251 11.85 -14.94 1.43
C ILE A 251 12.76 -15.27 0.24
N VAL A 252 13.36 -16.46 0.20
CA VAL A 252 14.24 -16.89 -0.90
C VAL A 252 13.49 -16.91 -2.24
N MET A 253 12.25 -17.42 -2.29
CA MET A 253 11.46 -17.44 -3.52
C MET A 253 11.13 -16.04 -4.04
N ILE A 254 10.78 -15.10 -3.14
CA ILE A 254 10.52 -13.72 -3.53
C ILE A 254 11.83 -13.04 -3.99
N LEU A 255 12.96 -13.29 -3.32
CA LEU A 255 14.28 -12.82 -3.76
C LEU A 255 14.70 -13.41 -5.12
N MET A 256 14.28 -14.65 -5.41
CA MET A 256 14.41 -15.30 -6.72
C MET A 256 13.38 -14.83 -7.75
N ARG A 257 12.62 -13.76 -7.46
CA ARG A 257 11.63 -13.14 -8.33
C ARG A 257 10.50 -14.09 -8.76
N LYS A 258 10.14 -15.06 -7.91
CA LYS A 258 8.92 -15.85 -8.11
C LYS A 258 7.69 -15.02 -7.71
N SER A 259 6.53 -15.34 -8.30
CA SER A 259 5.27 -14.67 -7.96
C SER A 259 5.03 -14.72 -6.45
N THR A 260 4.64 -13.58 -5.86
CA THR A 260 4.36 -13.47 -4.43
C THR A 260 3.30 -14.47 -3.98
N VAL A 261 2.21 -14.63 -4.74
CA VAL A 261 1.15 -15.60 -4.44
C VAL A 261 1.70 -17.02 -4.36
N VAL A 262 2.52 -17.42 -5.35
CA VAL A 262 3.11 -18.75 -5.39
C VAL A 262 4.06 -18.96 -4.21
N SER A 263 4.89 -17.96 -3.91
CA SER A 263 5.85 -18.02 -2.81
C SER A 263 5.14 -18.19 -1.46
N LEU A 264 4.10 -17.39 -1.20
CA LEU A 264 3.29 -17.49 0.02
C LEU A 264 2.59 -18.84 0.15
N LEU A 265 2.00 -19.37 -0.93
CA LEU A 265 1.32 -20.67 -0.90
C LEU A 265 2.30 -21.83 -0.72
N VAL A 266 3.48 -21.80 -1.34
CA VAL A 266 4.53 -22.81 -1.11
C VAL A 266 5.00 -22.76 0.35
N GLY A 267 5.19 -21.55 0.90
CA GLY A 267 5.46 -21.38 2.33
C GLY A 267 4.36 -21.97 3.20
N ALA A 268 3.10 -21.68 2.90
CA ALA A 268 1.96 -22.23 3.62
C ALA A 268 1.89 -23.76 3.55
N LEU A 269 2.18 -24.35 2.38
CA LEU A 269 2.23 -25.81 2.20
C LEU A 269 3.36 -26.45 3.01
N LEU A 270 4.55 -25.85 3.02
CA LEU A 270 5.67 -26.33 3.84
C LEU A 270 5.36 -26.21 5.34
N ALA A 271 4.76 -25.09 5.76
CA ALA A 271 4.33 -24.90 7.14
C ALA A 271 3.24 -25.91 7.52
N ALA A 272 2.25 -26.15 6.65
CA ALA A 272 1.24 -27.19 6.85
C ALA A 272 1.86 -28.58 7.03
N ALA A 273 2.87 -28.93 6.23
CA ALA A 273 3.59 -30.20 6.39
C ALA A 273 4.31 -30.29 7.74
N ILE A 274 4.98 -29.21 8.18
CA ILE A 274 5.62 -29.14 9.49
C ILE A 274 4.59 -29.21 10.62
N ALA A 275 3.46 -28.52 10.49
CA ALA A 275 2.39 -28.56 11.50
C ALA A 275 1.91 -29.99 11.75
N VAL A 276 1.72 -30.79 10.70
CA VAL A 276 1.26 -32.18 10.82
C VAL A 276 2.37 -33.10 11.31
N VAL A 277 3.54 -33.05 10.69
CA VAL A 277 4.62 -34.03 10.93
C VAL A 277 5.41 -33.73 12.20
N TYR A 278 5.63 -32.45 12.52
CA TYR A 278 6.50 -32.02 13.60
C TYR A 278 5.75 -31.50 14.83
N GLN A 279 4.65 -30.75 14.65
CA GLN A 279 3.84 -30.25 15.78
C GLN A 279 2.68 -31.18 16.15
N GLY A 280 2.38 -32.21 15.35
CA GLY A 280 1.33 -33.20 15.64
C GLY A 280 -0.10 -32.70 15.40
N VAL A 281 -0.30 -31.61 14.66
CA VAL A 281 -1.63 -31.09 14.31
C VAL A 281 -2.34 -32.06 13.36
N SER A 282 -3.60 -32.41 13.62
CA SER A 282 -4.33 -33.29 12.71
C SER A 282 -4.65 -32.59 11.38
N ILE A 283 -4.75 -33.37 10.29
CA ILE A 283 -5.09 -32.82 8.96
C ILE A 283 -6.47 -32.13 8.98
N SER A 284 -7.41 -32.66 9.77
CA SER A 284 -8.75 -32.06 9.91
C SER A 284 -8.69 -30.69 10.60
N GLU A 285 -7.95 -30.58 11.70
CA GLU A 285 -7.76 -29.30 12.39
C GLU A 285 -7.03 -28.29 11.51
N LEU A 286 -5.98 -28.74 10.81
CA LEU A 286 -5.27 -27.90 9.86
C LEU A 286 -6.21 -27.34 8.79
N GLY A 287 -7.10 -28.15 8.20
CA GLY A 287 -8.08 -27.68 7.22
C GLY A 287 -9.00 -26.58 7.78
N THR A 288 -9.44 -26.74 9.03
CA THR A 288 -10.19 -25.71 9.75
C THR A 288 -9.35 -24.46 9.98
N PHE A 289 -8.09 -24.58 10.39
CA PHE A 289 -7.20 -23.45 10.62
C PHE A 289 -6.93 -22.65 9.34
N LEU A 290 -6.65 -23.32 8.23
CA LEU A 290 -6.42 -22.64 6.94
C LEU A 290 -7.67 -21.90 6.44
N THR A 291 -8.86 -22.40 6.79
CA THR A 291 -10.13 -21.79 6.38
C THR A 291 -10.54 -20.65 7.32
N SER A 292 -10.62 -20.91 8.62
CA SER A 292 -11.25 -20.05 9.62
C SER A 292 -10.26 -19.30 10.52
N GLY A 293 -8.99 -19.67 10.49
CA GLY A 293 -7.93 -19.11 11.32
C GLY A 293 -7.43 -20.08 12.38
N TYR A 294 -6.19 -19.90 12.82
CA TYR A 294 -5.60 -20.71 13.89
C TYR A 294 -6.26 -20.38 15.23
N VAL A 295 -6.41 -21.38 16.08
CA VAL A 295 -6.89 -21.22 17.45
C VAL A 295 -5.95 -21.99 18.38
N ALA A 296 -5.32 -21.26 19.31
CA ALA A 296 -4.42 -21.83 20.29
C ALA A 296 -5.20 -22.57 21.40
N ASN A 297 -4.70 -23.74 21.80
CA ASN A 297 -5.26 -24.52 22.90
C ASN A 297 -4.75 -24.02 24.26
N THR A 298 -5.08 -22.77 24.61
CA THR A 298 -4.72 -22.15 25.89
C THR A 298 -5.76 -21.12 26.32
N GLU A 299 -5.90 -20.93 27.63
CA GLU A 299 -6.75 -19.89 28.22
C GLU A 299 -6.00 -18.56 28.40
N ASP A 300 -4.70 -18.53 28.14
CA ASP A 300 -3.89 -17.31 28.23
C ASP A 300 -4.34 -16.29 27.17
N THR A 301 -4.85 -15.15 27.65
CA THR A 301 -5.41 -14.07 26.82
C THR A 301 -4.33 -13.35 26.01
N MET A 302 -3.09 -13.26 26.51
CA MET A 302 -1.96 -12.69 25.79
C MET A 302 -1.58 -13.62 24.63
N VAL A 303 -1.45 -14.92 24.90
CA VAL A 303 -1.12 -15.93 23.88
C VAL A 303 -2.20 -16.02 22.81
N THR A 304 -3.47 -16.11 23.19
CA THR A 304 -4.57 -16.14 22.22
C THR A 304 -4.68 -14.86 21.40
N SER A 305 -4.39 -13.67 21.96
CA SER A 305 -4.41 -12.41 21.20
C SER A 305 -3.38 -12.35 20.06
N ILE A 306 -2.27 -13.07 20.21
CA ILE A 306 -1.17 -13.12 19.23
C ILE A 306 -1.36 -14.28 18.26
N LEU A 307 -1.74 -15.46 18.76
CA LEU A 307 -1.80 -16.68 17.97
C LEU A 307 -3.11 -16.85 17.21
N ASN A 308 -4.26 -16.38 17.74
CA ASN A 308 -5.57 -16.63 17.12
C ASN A 308 -5.81 -15.71 15.90
N ARG A 309 -5.14 -16.01 14.79
CA ARG A 309 -5.11 -15.17 13.59
C ARG A 309 -5.04 -16.00 12.31
N GLY A 310 -5.16 -15.32 11.18
CA GLY A 310 -5.07 -15.91 9.84
C GLY A 310 -6.38 -16.58 9.42
N GLY A 311 -6.27 -17.44 8.41
CA GLY A 311 -7.40 -18.12 7.77
C GLY A 311 -7.91 -17.36 6.56
N LEU A 312 -8.42 -18.09 5.57
CA LEU A 312 -8.98 -17.53 4.35
C LEU A 312 -10.19 -16.63 4.61
N THR A 313 -11.12 -17.03 5.48
CA THR A 313 -12.36 -16.29 5.74
C THR A 313 -12.12 -14.95 6.41
N SER A 314 -11.09 -14.87 7.27
CA SER A 314 -10.67 -13.62 7.93
C SER A 314 -10.28 -12.52 6.92
N MET A 315 -9.89 -12.92 5.71
CA MET A 315 -9.45 -12.04 4.64
C MET A 315 -10.56 -11.58 3.69
N LEU A 316 -11.73 -12.24 3.70
CA LEU A 316 -12.83 -11.97 2.77
C LEU A 316 -13.43 -10.56 2.94
N LYS A 317 -13.46 -10.05 4.19
CA LYS A 317 -13.91 -8.69 4.46
C LYS A 317 -13.00 -7.64 3.81
N LEU A 318 -11.69 -7.86 3.83
CA LEU A 318 -10.72 -6.95 3.22
C LEU A 318 -10.81 -6.99 1.71
N LEU A 319 -10.97 -8.21 1.16
CA LEU A 319 -11.23 -8.44 -0.25
C LEU A 319 -12.47 -7.68 -0.75
N SER A 320 -13.58 -7.71 0.02
CA SER A 320 -14.81 -7.02 -0.38
C SER A 320 -14.66 -5.50 -0.40
N ILE A 321 -13.97 -4.91 0.59
CA ILE A 321 -13.62 -3.47 0.57
C ILE A 321 -12.80 -3.15 -0.68
N PHE A 322 -11.81 -3.99 -0.99
CA PHE A 322 -10.88 -3.79 -2.09
C PHE A 322 -11.58 -3.79 -3.46
N ILE A 323 -12.42 -4.79 -3.73
CA ILE A 323 -13.20 -4.90 -4.97
C ILE A 323 -14.16 -3.71 -5.11
N SER A 324 -14.89 -3.39 -4.04
CA SER A 324 -15.86 -2.29 -4.01
C SER A 324 -15.21 -0.92 -4.25
N ALA A 325 -14.07 -0.67 -3.62
CA ALA A 325 -13.33 0.58 -3.78
C ALA A 325 -12.85 0.78 -5.23
N LEU A 326 -12.29 -0.28 -5.84
CA LEU A 326 -11.76 -0.24 -7.20
C LEU A 326 -12.83 -0.14 -8.27
N GLY A 327 -13.95 -0.87 -8.13
CA GLY A 327 -15.03 -0.74 -9.10
C GLY A 327 -15.70 0.64 -9.07
N LEU A 328 -15.82 1.27 -7.88
CA LEU A 328 -16.28 2.66 -7.77
C LEU A 328 -15.33 3.62 -8.50
N GLY A 329 -14.02 3.46 -8.26
CA GLY A 329 -12.99 4.20 -8.99
C GLY A 329 -13.06 3.98 -10.51
N GLY A 330 -13.38 2.75 -10.94
CA GLY A 330 -13.62 2.38 -12.33
C GLY A 330 -14.76 3.15 -12.97
N ILE A 331 -15.91 3.21 -12.29
CA ILE A 331 -17.08 3.98 -12.75
C ILE A 331 -16.73 5.47 -12.89
N LEU A 332 -16.14 6.08 -11.85
CA LEU A 332 -15.81 7.51 -11.86
C LEU A 332 -14.78 7.87 -12.94
N THR A 333 -13.84 6.98 -13.20
CA THR A 333 -12.82 7.12 -14.24
C THR A 333 -13.41 6.93 -15.64
N GLY A 334 -14.10 5.81 -15.88
CA GLY A 334 -14.62 5.42 -17.21
C GLY A 334 -15.73 6.36 -17.71
N THR A 335 -16.47 6.97 -16.80
CA THR A 335 -17.52 7.95 -17.12
C THR A 335 -16.97 9.37 -17.37
N GLY A 336 -15.67 9.59 -17.13
CA GLY A 336 -15.03 10.89 -17.30
C GLY A 336 -15.42 11.92 -16.24
N ILE A 337 -16.16 11.53 -15.18
CA ILE A 337 -16.59 12.44 -14.10
C ILE A 337 -15.39 13.13 -13.45
N LEU A 338 -14.23 12.49 -13.41
CA LEU A 338 -13.05 13.09 -12.78
C LEU A 338 -12.30 14.09 -13.69
N GLN A 339 -12.39 13.97 -15.02
CA GLN A 339 -11.59 14.76 -15.98
C GLN A 339 -11.74 16.30 -15.82
N PRO A 340 -12.95 16.88 -15.66
CA PRO A 340 -13.13 18.33 -15.56
C PRO A 340 -12.48 18.97 -14.33
N ILE A 341 -12.38 18.21 -13.23
CA ILE A 341 -11.69 18.66 -12.01
C ILE A 341 -10.21 18.89 -12.32
N PHE A 342 -9.62 18.00 -13.12
CA PHE A 342 -8.23 18.06 -13.51
C PHE A 342 -7.95 19.11 -14.60
N ASP A 343 -8.80 19.24 -15.61
CA ASP A 343 -8.66 20.26 -16.67
C ASP A 343 -8.67 21.68 -16.12
N MET A 344 -9.46 21.94 -15.07
CA MET A 344 -9.50 23.24 -14.39
C MET A 344 -8.13 23.63 -13.82
N LEU A 345 -7.39 22.66 -13.28
CA LEU A 345 -6.09 22.87 -12.66
C LEU A 345 -5.01 23.15 -13.71
N VAL A 346 -5.11 22.54 -14.89
CA VAL A 346 -4.15 22.70 -16.00
C VAL A 346 -4.25 24.09 -16.65
N ARG A 347 -5.46 24.65 -16.80
CA ARG A 347 -5.67 25.96 -17.47
C ARG A 347 -4.99 27.15 -16.77
N ARG A 348 -4.55 26.99 -15.52
CA ARG A 348 -3.89 28.06 -14.74
C ARG A 348 -2.36 28.02 -14.79
N ILE A 349 -1.76 27.06 -15.51
CA ILE A 349 -0.30 26.87 -15.55
C ILE A 349 0.36 27.91 -16.45
N LYS A 350 1.32 28.66 -15.89
CA LYS A 350 2.09 29.69 -16.60
C LYS A 350 3.61 29.51 -16.55
N THR A 351 4.11 28.56 -15.75
CA THR A 351 5.56 28.34 -15.51
C THR A 351 5.87 26.85 -15.39
N GLY A 352 7.12 26.44 -15.60
CA GLY A 352 7.52 25.04 -15.40
C GLY A 352 7.34 24.55 -13.96
N LYS A 353 7.60 25.41 -12.95
CA LYS A 353 7.25 25.10 -11.56
C LYS A 353 5.74 24.90 -11.39
N GLY A 354 4.93 25.68 -12.10
CA GLY A 354 3.48 25.50 -12.15
C GLY A 354 3.06 24.17 -12.74
N VAL A 355 3.74 23.66 -13.78
CA VAL A 355 3.50 22.31 -14.32
C VAL A 355 3.70 21.25 -13.25
N LEU A 356 4.84 21.27 -12.56
CA LEU A 356 5.16 20.29 -11.53
C LEU A 356 4.26 20.41 -10.30
N LEU A 357 3.90 21.64 -9.88
CA LEU A 357 2.98 21.85 -8.77
C LEU A 357 1.57 21.37 -9.13
N SER A 358 1.11 21.62 -10.35
CA SER A 358 -0.16 21.09 -10.84
C SER A 358 -0.13 19.57 -10.86
N ALA A 359 0.92 18.95 -11.39
CA ALA A 359 1.08 17.48 -11.34
C ALA A 359 1.03 16.95 -9.91
N TYR A 360 1.77 17.56 -8.97
CA TYR A 360 1.74 17.19 -7.56
C TYR A 360 0.32 17.23 -6.97
N VAL A 361 -0.44 18.29 -7.25
CA VAL A 361 -1.81 18.46 -6.75
C VAL A 361 -2.78 17.50 -7.43
N THR A 362 -2.66 17.28 -8.74
CA THR A 362 -3.52 16.34 -9.47
C THR A 362 -3.24 14.90 -9.08
N THR A 363 -1.98 14.51 -8.80
CA THR A 363 -1.66 13.19 -8.26
C THR A 363 -2.36 13.00 -6.91
N TRP A 364 -2.22 13.96 -5.97
CA TRP A 364 -2.87 13.92 -4.65
C TRP A 364 -4.39 13.78 -4.77
N LEU A 365 -5.01 14.62 -5.59
CA LEU A 365 -6.44 14.53 -5.84
C LEU A 365 -6.78 13.15 -6.43
N GLY A 366 -6.06 12.68 -7.44
CA GLY A 366 -6.33 11.40 -8.08
C GLY A 366 -6.27 10.22 -7.11
N ILE A 367 -5.28 10.14 -6.21
CA ILE A 367 -5.21 9.05 -5.20
C ILE A 367 -6.25 9.18 -4.10
N THR A 368 -6.67 10.39 -3.74
CA THR A 368 -7.71 10.61 -2.74
C THR A 368 -9.08 10.21 -3.30
N LEU A 369 -9.34 10.55 -4.56
CA LEU A 369 -10.60 10.30 -5.26
C LEU A 369 -10.72 8.83 -5.73
N VAL A 370 -9.62 8.26 -6.22
CA VAL A 370 -9.56 6.90 -6.77
C VAL A 370 -8.51 6.09 -5.99
N PRO A 371 -8.89 4.99 -5.33
CA PRO A 371 -8.04 4.28 -4.37
C PRO A 371 -6.91 3.43 -5.01
N THR A 372 -6.44 3.79 -6.21
CA THR A 372 -5.32 3.14 -6.91
C THR A 372 -4.38 4.18 -7.51
N TYR A 373 -3.07 3.88 -7.51
CA TYR A 373 -2.05 4.71 -8.15
C TYR A 373 -2.14 4.71 -9.69
N ASN A 374 -2.74 3.68 -10.31
CA ASN A 374 -2.79 3.54 -11.77
C ASN A 374 -3.51 4.71 -12.45
N PHE A 375 -4.64 5.13 -11.88
CA PHE A 375 -5.44 6.22 -12.40
C PHE A 375 -4.70 7.57 -12.40
N PRO A 376 -4.23 8.10 -11.25
CA PRO A 376 -3.50 9.36 -11.22
C PRO A 376 -2.24 9.31 -12.08
N PHE A 377 -1.57 8.16 -12.19
CA PHE A 377 -0.36 8.05 -12.98
C PHE A 377 -0.60 8.25 -14.48
N VAL A 378 -1.57 7.52 -15.04
CA VAL A 378 -1.93 7.63 -16.46
C VAL A 378 -2.46 9.02 -16.77
N MET A 379 -3.26 9.57 -15.86
CA MET A 379 -3.81 10.91 -15.98
C MET A 379 -2.70 11.97 -16.00
N ASP A 380 -1.78 11.94 -15.03
CA ASP A 380 -0.70 12.92 -14.95
C ASP A 380 0.24 12.83 -16.16
N ALA A 381 0.59 11.62 -16.59
CA ALA A 381 1.34 11.42 -17.81
C ALA A 381 0.63 12.04 -19.03
N THR A 382 -0.67 11.80 -19.18
CA THR A 382 -1.47 12.33 -20.31
C THR A 382 -1.54 13.85 -20.29
N LEU A 383 -1.75 14.46 -19.11
CA LEU A 383 -1.93 15.90 -18.96
C LEU A 383 -0.61 16.67 -19.04
N PHE A 384 0.48 16.13 -18.45
CA PHE A 384 1.70 16.90 -18.21
C PHE A 384 2.85 16.54 -19.15
N ASN A 385 2.93 15.34 -19.72
CA ASN A 385 4.02 14.99 -20.67
C ASN A 385 4.18 16.03 -21.81
N PRO A 386 3.09 16.50 -22.47
CA PRO A 386 3.21 17.52 -23.52
C PRO A 386 3.76 18.86 -23.01
N LEU A 387 3.52 19.17 -21.72
CA LEU A 387 3.94 20.41 -21.09
C LEU A 387 5.40 20.38 -20.64
N LEU A 388 5.99 19.20 -20.40
CA LEU A 388 7.38 19.10 -19.93
C LEU A 388 8.37 19.72 -20.92
N LYS A 389 8.26 19.35 -22.21
CA LYS A 389 9.10 19.92 -23.27
C LYS A 389 8.89 21.42 -23.41
N ARG A 390 7.62 21.87 -23.37
CA ARG A 390 7.27 23.30 -23.46
C ARG A 390 7.90 24.15 -22.37
N TYR A 391 8.15 23.60 -21.18
CA TYR A 391 8.72 24.35 -20.07
C TYR A 391 10.14 23.91 -19.69
N ASN A 392 10.87 23.28 -20.63
CA ASN A 392 12.26 22.86 -20.45
C ASN A 392 12.49 21.89 -19.25
N LEU A 393 11.52 21.00 -19.00
CA LEU A 393 11.56 20.01 -17.91
C LEU A 393 11.87 18.62 -18.46
N LYS A 394 12.77 17.88 -17.81
CA LYS A 394 12.94 16.45 -18.08
C LYS A 394 11.76 15.63 -17.52
N SER A 395 11.44 14.53 -18.20
CA SER A 395 10.41 13.55 -17.80
C SER A 395 10.61 12.97 -16.41
N GLU A 396 11.88 12.82 -15.99
CA GLU A 396 12.22 12.30 -14.67
C GLU A 396 11.63 13.13 -13.52
N ASN A 397 11.37 14.43 -13.70
CA ASN A 397 10.71 15.25 -12.68
C ASN A 397 9.25 14.82 -12.45
N LEU A 398 8.50 14.55 -13.54
CA LEU A 398 7.12 14.11 -13.46
C LEU A 398 7.04 12.69 -12.90
N SER A 399 7.90 11.80 -13.41
CA SER A 399 7.97 10.41 -12.94
C SER A 399 8.23 10.33 -11.43
N ARG A 400 9.10 11.22 -10.91
CA ARG A 400 9.41 11.30 -9.49
C ARG A 400 8.19 11.75 -8.68
N ILE A 401 7.44 12.75 -9.16
CA ILE A 401 6.23 13.25 -8.48
C ILE A 401 5.18 12.14 -8.41
N MET A 402 4.96 11.40 -9.49
CA MET A 402 4.02 10.29 -9.54
C MET A 402 4.34 9.27 -8.43
N GLU A 403 5.60 8.89 -8.27
CA GLU A 403 6.01 7.95 -7.22
C GLU A 403 6.08 8.59 -5.81
N ASP A 404 6.53 9.84 -5.68
CA ASP A 404 6.63 10.55 -4.39
C ASP A 404 5.26 10.80 -3.77
N VAL A 405 4.27 11.12 -4.60
CA VAL A 405 2.93 11.51 -4.16
C VAL A 405 1.93 10.39 -4.34
N GLY A 406 1.93 9.71 -5.49
CA GLY A 406 0.88 8.75 -5.78
C GLY A 406 1.13 7.40 -5.11
N THR A 407 2.32 6.81 -5.27
CA THR A 407 2.65 5.54 -4.57
C THR A 407 2.68 5.75 -3.07
N LEU A 408 3.51 6.68 -2.59
CA LEU A 408 3.65 6.92 -1.16
C LEU A 408 2.46 7.65 -0.55
N GLY A 409 2.01 8.77 -1.12
CA GLY A 409 0.85 9.49 -0.57
C GLY A 409 -0.42 8.65 -0.58
N GLY A 410 -0.57 7.71 -1.53
CA GLY A 410 -1.66 6.73 -1.54
C GLY A 410 -1.69 5.87 -0.28
N THR A 411 -0.54 5.70 0.39
CA THR A 411 -0.44 4.96 1.66
C THR A 411 -0.80 5.76 2.91
N LEU A 412 -1.11 7.05 2.77
CA LEU A 412 -1.66 7.87 3.86
C LEU A 412 -3.20 7.85 3.89
N MET A 413 -3.84 7.39 2.82
CA MET A 413 -5.29 7.33 2.68
C MET A 413 -5.81 5.99 3.20
N PRO A 414 -6.47 5.90 4.37
CA PRO A 414 -6.84 4.62 4.97
C PRO A 414 -7.79 3.75 4.13
N TRP A 415 -8.49 4.35 3.16
CA TRP A 415 -9.38 3.68 2.21
C TRP A 415 -8.69 3.27 0.90
N SER A 416 -7.43 3.64 0.69
CA SER A 416 -6.67 3.26 -0.50
C SER A 416 -6.26 1.80 -0.44
N THR A 417 -6.07 1.21 -1.62
CA THR A 417 -5.73 -0.21 -1.81
C THR A 417 -4.52 -0.65 -0.97
N GLY A 418 -3.45 0.16 -0.95
CA GLY A 418 -2.22 -0.15 -0.19
C GLY A 418 -2.45 -0.29 1.32
N PRO A 419 -2.93 0.75 2.02
CA PRO A 419 -3.20 0.69 3.45
C PRO A 419 -4.24 -0.35 3.84
N VAL A 420 -5.31 -0.52 3.05
CA VAL A 420 -6.33 -1.56 3.33
C VAL A 420 -5.71 -2.95 3.27
N PHE A 421 -4.86 -3.21 2.27
CA PHE A 421 -4.11 -4.46 2.17
C PHE A 421 -3.23 -4.69 3.40
N VAL A 422 -2.36 -3.73 3.72
CA VAL A 422 -1.38 -3.87 4.81
C VAL A 422 -2.10 -3.98 6.16
N ALA A 423 -3.13 -3.18 6.40
CA ALA A 423 -3.98 -3.25 7.58
C ALA A 423 -4.57 -4.66 7.77
N GLY A 424 -5.03 -5.26 6.67
CA GLY A 424 -5.60 -6.59 6.68
C GLY A 424 -4.61 -7.69 7.01
N VAL A 425 -3.45 -7.64 6.36
CA VAL A 425 -2.35 -8.58 6.55
C VAL A 425 -1.75 -8.50 7.96
N LEU A 426 -1.51 -7.28 8.46
CA LEU A 426 -0.93 -7.04 9.78
C LEU A 426 -1.97 -7.15 10.90
N GLY A 427 -3.27 -7.13 10.56
CA GLY A 427 -4.41 -7.08 11.47
C GLY A 427 -4.38 -5.85 12.38
N VAL A 428 -3.99 -4.70 11.83
CA VAL A 428 -4.02 -3.38 12.48
C VAL A 428 -4.90 -2.47 11.66
N SER A 429 -5.74 -1.65 12.29
CA SER A 429 -6.61 -0.71 11.55
C SER A 429 -5.79 0.26 10.68
N ALA A 430 -6.24 0.49 9.44
CA ALA A 430 -5.55 1.34 8.49
C ALA A 430 -5.38 2.78 8.99
N GLY A 431 -6.36 3.33 9.71
CA GLY A 431 -6.31 4.71 10.22
C GLY A 431 -5.09 4.98 11.12
N PRO A 432 -4.97 4.28 12.26
CA PRO A 432 -3.79 4.39 13.13
C PRO A 432 -2.48 4.06 12.41
N MET A 433 -2.44 3.01 11.58
CA MET A 433 -1.24 2.65 10.83
C MET A 433 -0.75 3.79 9.92
N CYS A 434 -1.65 4.43 9.16
CA CYS A 434 -1.31 5.53 8.26
C CYS A 434 -0.71 6.73 9.01
N GLN A 435 -1.09 6.97 10.28
CA GLN A 435 -0.54 8.06 11.09
C GLN A 435 0.94 7.88 11.43
N TYR A 436 1.43 6.65 11.45
CA TYR A 436 2.82 6.33 11.71
C TYR A 436 3.60 6.00 10.43
N ASN A 437 3.00 6.18 9.25
CA ASN A 437 3.69 5.98 7.98
C ASN A 437 4.55 7.20 7.62
N PHE A 438 5.62 7.42 8.39
CA PHE A 438 6.42 8.65 8.28
C PHE A 438 7.10 8.83 6.93
N LEU A 439 7.47 7.74 6.24
CA LEU A 439 8.08 7.87 4.91
C LEU A 439 7.10 8.53 3.94
N ALA A 440 5.85 8.09 3.96
CA ALA A 440 4.79 8.65 3.13
C ALA A 440 4.40 10.08 3.52
N MET A 441 4.78 10.54 4.71
CA MET A 441 4.64 11.94 5.12
C MET A 441 5.83 12.79 4.66
N PHE A 442 7.05 12.30 4.85
CA PHE A 442 8.26 13.07 4.58
C PHE A 442 8.56 13.21 3.09
N VAL A 443 8.40 12.15 2.29
CA VAL A 443 8.74 12.20 0.86
C VAL A 443 7.91 13.23 0.09
N PRO A 444 6.56 13.30 0.19
CA PRO A 444 5.78 14.33 -0.49
C PRO A 444 6.17 15.75 -0.06
N VAL A 445 6.45 15.96 1.23
CA VAL A 445 6.88 17.27 1.74
C VAL A 445 8.22 17.69 1.14
N ILE A 446 9.21 16.79 1.09
CA ILE A 446 10.51 17.06 0.47
C ILE A 446 10.35 17.30 -1.04
N SER A 447 9.49 16.53 -1.71
CA SER A 447 9.17 16.71 -3.12
C SER A 447 8.57 18.10 -3.39
N LEU A 448 7.64 18.55 -2.54
CA LEU A 448 7.06 19.89 -2.61
C LEU A 448 8.11 20.99 -2.39
N ILE A 449 9.01 20.83 -1.41
CA ILE A 449 10.12 21.77 -1.18
C ILE A 449 10.99 21.88 -2.44
N TYR A 450 11.29 20.76 -3.11
CA TYR A 450 12.09 20.75 -4.33
C TYR A 450 11.39 21.43 -5.51
N ILE A 451 10.07 21.25 -5.64
CA ILE A 451 9.27 21.97 -6.63
C ILE A 451 9.31 23.49 -6.39
N LEU A 452 9.11 23.92 -5.13
CA LEU A 452 9.04 25.33 -4.77
C LEU A 452 10.40 26.03 -4.89
N THR A 453 11.46 25.42 -4.35
CA THR A 453 12.83 25.97 -4.40
C THR A 453 13.44 25.86 -5.79
N GLY A 454 13.09 24.81 -6.54
CA GLY A 454 13.77 24.44 -7.79
C GLY A 454 15.00 23.56 -7.58
N PHE A 455 15.30 23.18 -6.33
CA PHE A 455 16.42 22.30 -6.01
C PHE A 455 16.17 20.89 -6.58
N GLY A 456 17.18 20.32 -7.24
CA GLY A 456 17.08 18.98 -7.82
C GLY A 456 16.13 18.85 -9.02
N LEU A 457 15.59 19.96 -9.56
CA LEU A 457 14.81 19.95 -10.80
C LEU A 457 15.72 19.82 -12.02
N LYS A 458 15.37 18.92 -12.92
CA LYS A 458 16.18 18.55 -14.07
C LYS A 458 15.67 19.22 -15.34
N LYS A 459 16.56 19.92 -16.04
CA LYS A 459 16.25 20.68 -17.27
C LYS A 459 16.69 19.90 -18.51
N ILE A 460 15.98 20.10 -19.62
CA ILE A 460 16.40 19.55 -20.93
C ILE A 460 17.65 20.30 -21.39
N ASP A 461 17.57 21.63 -21.42
CA ASP A 461 18.68 22.56 -21.68
C ASP A 461 19.07 23.28 -20.37
N PRO A 462 20.27 23.04 -19.82
CA PRO A 462 20.75 23.69 -18.60
C PRO A 462 20.84 25.22 -18.69
N SER A 463 21.03 25.76 -19.90
CA SER A 463 21.21 27.20 -20.14
C SER A 463 19.91 28.01 -20.12
N ARG A 464 18.76 27.33 -20.23
CA ARG A 464 17.43 27.96 -20.24
C ARG A 464 16.75 27.89 -18.88
N ASP A 465 15.89 28.86 -18.59
CA ASP A 465 15.04 28.86 -17.40
C ASP A 465 13.80 27.96 -17.60
N PHE A 466 12.83 28.03 -16.68
CA PHE A 466 11.57 27.28 -16.74
C PHE A 466 10.43 28.10 -17.37
N SER A 467 10.75 29.08 -18.22
CA SER A 467 9.78 29.82 -19.02
C SER A 467 9.21 28.94 -20.14
N ALA A 468 8.04 29.32 -20.66
CA ALA A 468 7.47 28.63 -21.81
C ALA A 468 8.36 28.87 -23.03
N ILE A 469 8.78 27.79 -23.68
CA ILE A 469 9.36 27.83 -25.01
C ILE A 469 8.23 28.29 -25.94
N GLU A 470 8.32 29.52 -26.45
CA GLU A 470 7.52 29.93 -27.58
C GLU A 470 7.87 28.99 -28.74
N CYS A 471 6.92 28.13 -29.14
CA CYS A 471 6.99 27.54 -30.45
C CYS A 471 7.00 28.71 -31.43
N LYS A 472 8.16 29.02 -32.03
CA LYS A 472 8.14 29.65 -33.33
C LYS A 472 7.28 28.73 -34.19
N ALA A 473 6.14 29.25 -34.66
CA ALA A 473 5.40 28.60 -35.72
C ALA A 473 6.38 28.44 -36.88
N GLU A 474 6.79 27.20 -37.16
CA GLU A 474 7.40 26.90 -38.44
C GLU A 474 6.25 27.05 -39.46
N GLU A 475 6.41 28.06 -40.33
CA GLU A 475 5.50 28.46 -41.41
C GLU A 475 5.27 27.35 -42.43
#